data_AF-A0A3B0B4G4-F1
#
_entry.id   AF-A0A3B0B4G4-F1
#
_cell.length_a   1.000
_cell.length_b   1.000
_cell.length_c   1.000
_cell.angle_alpha   90.00
_cell.angle_beta   90.00
_cell.angle_gamma   90.00
#
_symmetry.space_group_name_H-M   'P 1'
#
loop_
_entity.id
_entity.type
_entity.pdbx_description
1 polymer ?
#
loop_
_entity_poly.entity_id
_entity_poly.type
_entity_poly.pdbx_seq_one_letter_code
_entity_poly.pdbx_strand_id
1 'polypeptide(L)'
;MTLLTPEFETLHSIARSLDRLPLTTEQRADIFHAWETAPDEPIPSWPQSAADDESYDRYCESAAGRAWRRVRYFRLHRQSGSHYATDLDEASNYESAPTKTEILQALTNAEHLLAGGKE
;
A
#
# COMPACT_ATOMS: atom_id res chain seq x y z
N MET A 1 14.48 -10.76 -27.71
CA MET A 1 13.58 -10.95 -26.55
C MET A 1 14.17 -10.17 -25.40
N THR A 2 13.56 -9.04 -25.03
CA THR A 2 14.01 -8.25 -23.89
C THR A 2 13.52 -8.98 -22.64
N LEU A 3 14.45 -9.57 -21.88
CA LEU A 3 14.15 -10.12 -20.56
C LEU A 3 13.82 -8.92 -19.66
N LEU A 4 12.54 -8.71 -19.36
CA LEU A 4 12.15 -7.76 -18.35
C LEU A 4 12.63 -8.31 -17.01
N THR A 5 13.36 -7.50 -16.26
CA THR A 5 13.80 -7.87 -14.91
C THR A 5 12.59 -7.88 -13.97
N PRO A 6 12.60 -8.67 -12.89
CA PRO A 6 11.51 -8.70 -11.91
C PRO A 6 11.14 -7.30 -11.38
N GLU A 7 12.14 -6.44 -11.17
CA GLU A 7 11.96 -5.04 -10.74
C GLU A 7 11.14 -4.21 -11.74
N PHE A 8 11.35 -4.43 -13.05
CA PHE A 8 10.60 -3.73 -14.10
C PHE A 8 9.13 -4.14 -14.09
N GLU A 9 8.85 -5.43 -13.85
CA GLU A 9 7.47 -5.94 -13.75
C GLU A 9 6.75 -5.38 -12.51
N THR A 10 7.47 -5.22 -11.39
CA THR A 10 6.91 -4.61 -10.17
C THR A 10 6.60 -3.13 -10.37
N LEU A 11 7.51 -2.35 -10.97
CA LEU A 11 7.30 -0.93 -11.27
C LEU A 11 6.12 -0.72 -12.23
N HIS A 12 6.01 -1.55 -13.27
CA HIS A 12 4.87 -1.48 -14.18
C HIS A 12 3.57 -1.84 -13.46
N SER A 13 3.59 -2.82 -12.56
CA SER A 13 2.39 -3.27 -11.84
C SER A 13 1.86 -2.17 -10.92
N ILE A 14 2.72 -1.52 -10.13
CA ILE A 14 2.26 -0.41 -9.28
C ILE A 14 1.74 0.77 -10.09
N ALA A 15 2.45 1.18 -11.16
CA ALA A 15 2.01 2.28 -12.02
C ALA A 15 0.62 2.00 -12.62
N ARG A 16 0.40 0.76 -13.09
CA ARG A 16 -0.88 0.33 -13.64
C ARG A 16 -2.01 0.39 -12.61
N SER A 17 -1.76 -0.08 -11.39
CA SER A 17 -2.77 -0.04 -10.32
C SER A 17 -3.11 1.41 -9.95
N LEU A 18 -2.10 2.28 -9.81
CA LEU A 18 -2.31 3.71 -9.50
C LEU A 18 -3.11 4.45 -10.58
N ASP A 19 -2.94 4.09 -11.86
CA ASP A 19 -3.67 4.71 -12.97
C ASP A 19 -5.15 4.35 -13.00
N ARG A 20 -5.50 3.15 -12.51
CA ARG A 20 -6.88 2.63 -12.50
C ARG A 20 -7.67 3.11 -11.29
N LEU A 21 -6.98 3.54 -10.24
CA LEU A 21 -7.60 4.08 -9.05
C LEU A 21 -7.97 5.55 -9.24
N PRO A 22 -9.10 5.99 -8.66
CA PRO A 22 -9.60 7.37 -8.72
C PRO A 22 -8.84 8.31 -7.76
N LEU A 23 -7.51 8.32 -7.89
CA LEU A 23 -6.56 9.10 -7.09
C LEU A 23 -6.13 10.35 -7.87
N THR A 24 -5.94 11.47 -7.17
CA THR A 24 -5.30 12.66 -7.74
C THR A 24 -3.83 12.38 -8.09
N THR A 25 -3.21 13.19 -8.94
CA THR A 25 -1.77 13.09 -9.24
C THR A 25 -0.91 13.14 -7.99
N GLU A 26 -1.27 13.99 -7.02
CA GLU A 26 -0.56 14.10 -5.74
C GLU A 26 -0.71 12.82 -4.91
N GLN A 27 -1.92 12.27 -4.79
CA GLN A 27 -2.15 11.02 -4.07
C GLN A 27 -1.40 9.84 -4.69
N ARG A 28 -1.33 9.79 -6.04
CA ARG A 28 -0.56 8.77 -6.76
C ARG A 28 0.94 8.88 -6.44
N ALA A 29 1.49 10.09 -6.46
CA ALA A 29 2.88 10.33 -6.13
C ALA A 29 3.19 9.96 -4.67
N ASP A 30 2.31 10.32 -3.73
CA ASP A 30 2.45 9.98 -2.32
C ASP A 30 2.41 8.46 -2.09
N ILE A 31 1.48 7.73 -2.73
CA ILE A 31 1.41 6.26 -2.62
C ILE A 31 2.63 5.60 -3.27
N PHE A 32 3.06 6.07 -4.44
CA PHE A 32 4.26 5.56 -5.08
C PHE A 32 5.49 5.73 -4.19
N HIS A 33 5.64 6.89 -3.55
CA HIS A 33 6.72 7.13 -2.60
C HIS A 33 6.63 6.25 -1.34
N ALA A 34 5.41 6.04 -0.82
CA ALA A 34 5.20 5.13 0.32
C ALA A 34 5.58 3.69 -0.05
N TRP A 35 5.26 3.23 -1.26
CA TRP A 35 5.70 1.93 -1.76
C TRP A 35 7.23 1.86 -1.97
N GLU A 36 7.84 2.87 -2.57
CA GLU A 36 9.29 2.87 -2.83
C GLU A 36 10.11 2.80 -1.53
N THR A 37 9.60 3.43 -0.46
CA THR A 37 10.26 3.50 0.86
C THR A 37 9.87 2.37 1.80
N ALA A 38 8.84 1.58 1.48
CA ALA A 38 8.39 0.46 2.31
C ALA A 38 9.49 -0.63 2.41
N PRO A 39 9.52 -1.38 3.53
CA PRO A 39 10.46 -2.48 3.68
C PRO A 39 10.17 -3.60 2.67
N ASP A 40 11.22 -4.31 2.25
CA ASP A 40 11.10 -5.46 1.36
C ASP A 40 10.65 -6.73 2.11
N GLU A 41 10.96 -6.83 3.40
CA GLU A 41 10.57 -7.93 4.29
C GLU A 41 9.72 -7.40 5.46
N PRO A 42 8.76 -8.19 5.98
CA PRO A 42 7.93 -7.77 7.11
C PRO A 42 8.80 -7.39 8.30
N ILE A 43 8.51 -6.24 8.91
CA ILE A 43 9.11 -5.91 10.19
C ILE A 43 8.54 -6.91 11.19
N PRO A 44 9.39 -7.64 11.94
CA PRO A 44 8.93 -8.65 12.89
C PRO A 44 7.81 -8.09 13.77
N SER A 45 6.60 -8.59 13.55
CA SER A 45 5.42 -8.16 14.27
C SER A 45 5.54 -8.65 15.72
N TRP A 46 5.73 -7.73 16.66
CA TRP A 46 5.42 -7.85 18.09
C TRP A 46 5.75 -9.20 18.78
N PRO A 47 6.66 -9.24 19.77
CA PRO A 47 6.77 -10.42 20.60
C PRO A 47 5.53 -10.57 21.51
N GLN A 48 5.14 -11.82 21.74
CA GLN A 48 4.23 -12.26 22.82
C GLN A 48 4.74 -11.94 24.25
N SER A 49 5.75 -11.07 24.41
CA SER A 49 6.18 -10.56 25.71
C SER A 49 6.71 -9.13 25.59
N ALA A 50 5.95 -8.19 26.15
CA ALA A 50 6.29 -6.78 26.22
C ALA A 50 7.56 -6.54 27.07
N ALA A 51 8.58 -5.91 26.48
CA ALA A 51 9.57 -5.11 27.20
C ALA A 51 10.45 -4.24 26.27
N ASP A 52 10.83 -4.72 25.08
CA ASP A 52 11.81 -4.04 24.22
C ASP A 52 11.44 -4.15 22.74
N ASP A 53 10.66 -3.22 22.19
CA ASP A 53 10.39 -3.20 20.74
C ASP A 53 10.71 -1.85 20.10
N GLU A 54 11.95 -1.40 20.31
CA GLU A 54 12.55 -0.26 19.62
C GLU A 54 12.43 -0.34 18.09
N SER A 55 12.20 -1.52 17.51
CA SER A 55 12.12 -1.73 16.06
C SER A 55 10.88 -1.08 15.46
N TYR A 56 9.72 -1.21 16.13
CA TYR A 56 8.47 -0.59 15.68
C TYR A 56 8.49 0.93 15.88
N ASP A 57 9.01 1.40 17.02
CA ASP A 57 9.16 2.84 17.27
C ASP A 57 10.16 3.46 16.27
N ARG A 58 11.28 2.79 15.99
CA ARG A 58 12.22 3.19 14.94
C ARG A 58 11.57 3.21 13.55
N TYR A 59 10.72 2.23 13.23
CA TYR A 59 9.96 2.26 11.98
C TYR A 59 9.02 3.46 11.93
N CYS A 60 8.27 3.69 12.99
CA CYS A 60 7.35 4.80 13.15
C CYS A 60 8.03 6.17 12.94
N GLU A 61 9.30 6.29 13.35
CA GLU A 61 10.16 7.46 13.16
C GLU A 61 10.98 7.42 11.86
N SER A 62 10.89 6.36 11.06
CA SER A 62 11.62 6.23 9.80
C SER A 62 10.94 7.01 8.67
N ALA A 63 11.63 7.14 7.52
CA ALA A 63 11.03 7.68 6.30
C ALA A 63 9.85 6.82 5.83
N ALA A 64 9.97 5.49 5.90
CA ALA A 64 8.94 4.54 5.51
C ALA A 64 7.66 4.69 6.35
N GLY A 65 7.80 4.72 7.69
CA GLY A 65 6.66 4.89 8.58
C GLY A 65 5.95 6.23 8.42
N ARG A 66 6.70 7.32 8.18
CA ARG A 66 6.11 8.63 7.86
C ARG A 66 5.36 8.61 6.53
N ALA A 67 5.93 7.99 5.50
CA ALA A 67 5.29 7.88 4.19
C ALA A 67 4.00 7.06 4.28
N TRP A 68 4.03 5.92 4.98
CA TRP A 68 2.83 5.09 5.19
C TRP A 68 1.72 5.82 5.94
N ARG A 69 2.03 6.48 7.07
CA ARG A 69 1.03 7.25 7.83
C ARG A 69 0.32 8.33 7.01
N ARG A 70 1.02 8.93 6.04
CA ARG A 70 0.45 9.96 5.17
C ARG A 70 -0.62 9.38 4.23
N VAL A 71 -0.44 8.15 3.78
CA VAL A 71 -1.27 7.56 2.71
C VAL A 71 -2.30 6.54 3.20
N ARG A 72 -2.13 5.94 4.39
CA ARG A 72 -2.97 4.83 4.87
C ARG A 72 -4.47 5.15 4.89
N TYR A 73 -4.85 6.41 5.10
CA TYR A 73 -6.25 6.85 5.11
C TYR A 73 -6.75 7.39 3.76
N PHE A 74 -5.98 7.25 2.68
CA PHE A 74 -6.45 7.61 1.35
C PHE A 74 -7.55 6.65 0.92
N ARG A 75 -8.72 7.21 0.62
CA ARG A 75 -9.88 6.45 0.14
C ARG A 75 -9.70 6.06 -1.32
N LEU A 76 -9.89 4.79 -1.64
CA LEU A 76 -9.69 4.24 -3.00
C LEU A 76 -10.98 4.27 -3.87
N HIS A 77 -12.04 4.92 -3.42
CA HIS A 77 -13.42 4.93 -3.97
C HIS A 77 -13.67 5.47 -5.40
N ARG A 78 -14.55 4.82 -6.17
CA ARG A 78 -15.20 5.43 -7.36
C ARG A 78 -16.22 6.49 -6.92
N GLN A 79 -16.30 7.60 -7.65
CA GLN A 79 -17.17 8.77 -7.36
C GLN A 79 -18.69 8.51 -7.40
N SER A 80 -19.15 7.25 -7.43
CA SER A 80 -20.56 6.88 -7.66
C SER A 80 -21.02 5.76 -6.73
N GLY A 81 -21.77 6.14 -5.69
CA GLY A 81 -22.94 5.43 -5.16
C GLY A 81 -22.79 4.05 -4.47
N SER A 82 -21.65 3.36 -4.53
CA SER A 82 -21.50 2.03 -3.88
C SER A 82 -20.93 2.14 -2.46
N HIS A 83 -21.48 1.33 -1.54
CA HIS A 83 -21.33 1.42 -0.08
C HIS A 83 -20.02 0.85 0.50
N TYR A 84 -19.08 0.38 -0.32
CA TYR A 84 -17.83 -0.22 0.16
C TYR A 84 -16.65 0.70 -0.15
N ALA A 85 -16.44 1.69 0.73
CA ALA A 85 -15.25 2.52 0.70
C ALA A 85 -14.15 1.81 1.50
N THR A 86 -13.14 1.29 0.80
CA THR A 86 -11.91 0.81 1.42
C THR A 86 -10.83 1.88 1.32
N ASP A 87 -10.18 2.17 2.44
CA ASP A 87 -8.94 2.95 2.48
C ASP A 87 -7.73 2.03 2.29
N LEU A 88 -6.56 2.63 2.14
CA LEU A 88 -5.34 1.86 1.87
C LEU A 88 -4.94 1.00 3.07
N ASP A 89 -5.28 1.44 4.29
CA ASP A 89 -5.08 0.70 5.55
C ASP A 89 -5.91 -0.59 5.60
N GLU A 90 -7.21 -0.50 5.29
CA GLU A 90 -8.09 -1.66 5.20
C GLU A 90 -7.67 -2.59 4.05
N ALA A 91 -7.28 -2.02 2.89
CA ALA A 91 -6.79 -2.79 1.76
C ALA A 91 -5.50 -3.57 2.09
N SER A 92 -4.68 -3.04 3.00
CA SER A 92 -3.48 -3.70 3.55
C SER A 92 -3.76 -4.51 4.81
N ASN A 93 -5.02 -4.89 5.09
CA ASN A 93 -5.41 -5.68 6.25
C ASN A 93 -4.96 -5.05 7.60
N TYR A 94 -5.01 -3.72 7.69
CA TYR A 94 -4.61 -2.93 8.86
C TYR A 94 -3.13 -3.08 9.26
N GLU A 95 -2.28 -3.51 8.33
CA GLU A 95 -0.84 -3.61 8.56
C GLU A 95 -0.25 -2.23 8.88
N SER A 96 0.44 -2.17 10.02
CA SER A 96 1.02 -0.94 10.55
C SER A 96 2.38 -0.64 9.92
N ALA A 97 3.07 -1.66 9.38
CA ALA A 97 4.33 -1.54 8.67
C ALA A 97 4.36 -2.40 7.39
N PRO A 98 3.54 -2.08 6.37
CA PRO A 98 3.38 -2.97 5.22
C PRO A 98 4.62 -2.97 4.34
N THR A 99 4.93 -4.12 3.79
CA THR A 99 5.97 -4.33 2.79
C THR A 99 5.56 -3.78 1.42
N LYS A 100 6.55 -3.63 0.53
CA LYS A 100 6.29 -3.29 -0.89
C LYS A 100 5.28 -4.24 -1.54
N THR A 101 5.37 -5.53 -1.24
CA THR A 101 4.49 -6.56 -1.79
C THR A 101 3.07 -6.41 -1.25
N GLU A 102 2.91 -6.15 0.04
CA GLU A 102 1.58 -5.96 0.66
C GLU A 102 0.89 -4.69 0.18
N ILE A 103 1.63 -3.58 0.00
CA ILE A 103 1.08 -2.36 -0.61
C ILE A 103 0.61 -2.64 -2.05
N LEU A 104 1.41 -3.36 -2.84
CA LEU A 104 1.01 -3.70 -4.22
C LEU A 104 -0.23 -4.62 -4.24
N GLN A 105 -0.30 -5.58 -3.33
CA GLN A 105 -1.46 -6.46 -3.19
C GLN A 105 -2.70 -5.67 -2.77
N ALA A 106 -2.59 -4.73 -1.82
CA ALA A 106 -3.66 -3.85 -1.39
C ALA A 106 -4.22 -3.03 -2.57
N LEU A 107 -3.35 -2.43 -3.38
CA LEU A 107 -3.76 -1.67 -4.57
C LEU A 107 -4.44 -2.56 -5.63
N THR A 108 -3.93 -3.78 -5.82
CA THR A 108 -4.52 -4.76 -6.75
C THR A 108 -5.90 -5.22 -6.27
N ASN A 109 -6.06 -5.50 -4.98
CA ASN A 109 -7.34 -5.84 -4.37
C ASN A 109 -8.35 -4.71 -4.51
N ALA A 110 -7.92 -3.47 -4.25
CA ALA A 110 -8.76 -2.29 -4.44
C ALA A 110 -9.20 -2.13 -5.91
N GLU A 111 -8.29 -2.36 -6.87
CA GLU A 111 -8.64 -2.37 -8.29
C GLU A 111 -9.74 -3.42 -8.60
N HIS A 112 -9.58 -4.64 -8.11
CA HIS A 112 -10.56 -5.72 -8.30
C HIS A 112 -11.92 -5.39 -7.68
N LEU A 113 -11.95 -4.83 -6.47
CA LEU A 113 -13.19 -4.41 -5.81
C LEU A 113 -13.93 -3.33 -6.62
N LEU A 114 -13.19 -2.39 -7.23
CA LEU A 114 -13.78 -1.36 -8.10
C LEU A 114 -14.25 -1.91 -9.46
N ALA A 115 -13.56 -2.92 -9.98
CA ALA A 115 -13.93 -3.58 -11.24
C ALA A 115 -15.08 -4.60 -11.07
N GLY A 116 -15.24 -5.17 -9.87
CA GLY A 116 -16.06 -6.33 -9.55
C GLY A 116 -17.33 -6.05 -8.75
N GLY A 117 -17.85 -4.82 -8.72
CA GLY A 117 -19.22 -4.50 -8.25
C GLY A 117 -20.33 -5.04 -9.18
N LYS A 118 -20.17 -6.26 -9.68
CA LYS A 118 -21.13 -7.06 -10.44
C LYS A 118 -20.90 -8.53 -10.07
N GLU A 119 -21.43 -8.93 -8.92
CA GLU A 119 -21.97 -10.28 -8.73
C GLU A 119 -23.48 -10.18 -8.57
#